data_AF-A0A932A6K1-F1
#
_entry.id   AF-A0A932A6K1-F1
#
_cell.length_a   1.000
_cell.length_b   1.000
_cell.length_c   1.000
_cell.angle_alpha   90.00
_cell.angle_beta   90.00
_cell.angle_gamma   90.00
#
_symmetry.space_group_name_H-M   'P 1'
#
loop_
_entity.id
_entity.type
_entity.pdbx_description
1 polymer ?
#
loop_
_entity_poly.entity_id
_entity_poly.type
_entity_poly.pdbx_seq_one_letter_code
_entity_poly.pdbx_strand_id
1 'polypeptide(L)'
;MNFTEVAHGFRRKLQEPTGVEANSYRLLRKVVGVLGCALPFAVWWGAWLYCREARQPSISAYYYTSARNILVGTLCAIGIVLVCYRGPQVKDRLASLLAGGFGIGVALFPTTPEHPTPVQDLVGTLHYTFAAIFFLAITGMVLLLFTINGKGTWRNKLFWACGLVMLACVVIMGTQALLSDDRKLAWKASGWTFVLETAAIEAFGVAWLVKGGAGGGGGEGKAVTRS
;
A
#
# COMPACT_ATOMS: atom_id res chain seq x y z
N MET A 1 -46.61 11.84 -5.63
CA MET A 1 -45.31 11.12 -5.53
C MET A 1 -45.03 10.47 -6.87
N ASN A 2 -43.87 10.75 -7.46
CA ASN A 2 -43.51 10.24 -8.79
C ASN A 2 -42.93 8.82 -8.67
N PHE A 3 -43.29 7.90 -9.56
CA PHE A 3 -42.86 6.50 -9.53
C PHE A 3 -41.34 6.36 -9.62
N THR A 4 -40.69 7.31 -10.30
CA THR A 4 -39.23 7.42 -10.41
C THR A 4 -38.55 7.75 -9.08
N GLU A 5 -39.15 8.59 -8.23
CA GLU A 5 -38.61 8.91 -6.90
C GLU A 5 -38.72 7.72 -5.95
N VAL A 6 -39.82 6.97 -6.02
CA VAL A 6 -40.02 5.75 -5.23
C VAL A 6 -39.03 4.66 -5.66
N ALA A 7 -38.86 4.46 -6.97
CA ALA A 7 -37.88 3.51 -7.50
C ALA A 7 -36.42 3.91 -7.17
N HIS A 8 -36.10 5.21 -7.21
CA HIS A 8 -34.80 5.72 -6.79
C HIS A 8 -34.57 5.53 -5.28
N GLY A 9 -35.58 5.78 -4.45
CA GLY A 9 -35.51 5.58 -3.00
C GLY A 9 -35.33 4.11 -2.62
N PHE A 10 -36.03 3.19 -3.30
CA PHE A 10 -35.89 1.75 -3.09
C PHE A 10 -34.51 1.24 -3.54
N ARG A 11 -34.03 1.69 -4.71
CA ARG A 11 -32.70 1.34 -5.22
C ARG A 11 -31.58 1.89 -4.30
N ARG A 12 -31.76 3.09 -3.73
CA ARG A 12 -30.81 3.68 -2.77
C ARG A 12 -30.75 2.88 -1.47
N LYS A 13 -31.89 2.46 -0.90
CA LYS A 13 -31.93 1.59 0.29
C LYS A 13 -31.31 0.20 0.07
N LEU A 14 -31.45 -0.36 -1.13
CA LEU A 14 -30.82 -1.64 -1.49
C LEU A 14 -29.30 -1.51 -1.75
N GLN A 15 -28.80 -0.31 -2.00
CA GLN A 15 -27.38 -0.03 -2.27
C GLN A 15 -26.60 0.46 -1.05
N GLU A 16 -27.28 0.74 0.07
CA GLU A 16 -26.58 1.09 1.31
C GLU A 16 -25.92 -0.16 1.90
N PRO A 17 -24.58 -0.15 2.08
CA PRO A 17 -23.87 -1.30 2.62
C PRO A 17 -24.37 -1.58 4.03
N THR A 18 -24.65 -2.85 4.32
CA THR A 18 -25.04 -3.28 5.66
C THR A 18 -23.94 -2.92 6.68
N GLY A 19 -24.30 -2.81 7.97
CA GLY A 19 -23.31 -2.55 9.04
C GLY A 19 -22.16 -3.59 9.05
N VAL A 20 -22.46 -4.83 8.67
CA VAL A 20 -21.49 -5.92 8.51
C VAL A 20 -20.53 -5.64 7.36
N GLU A 21 -21.02 -5.25 6.19
CA GLU A 21 -20.17 -4.89 5.04
C GLU A 21 -19.24 -3.73 5.36
N ALA A 22 -19.77 -2.66 5.97
CA ALA A 22 -18.99 -1.49 6.35
C ALA A 22 -17.85 -1.86 7.33
N ASN A 23 -18.10 -2.78 8.27
CA ASN A 23 -17.09 -3.28 9.18
C ASN A 23 -16.01 -4.12 8.48
N SER A 24 -16.42 -4.99 7.55
CA SER A 24 -15.49 -5.76 6.71
C SER A 24 -14.55 -4.86 5.91
N TYR A 25 -15.06 -3.80 5.28
CA TYR A 25 -14.21 -2.84 4.56
C TYR A 25 -13.19 -2.13 5.46
N ARG A 26 -13.59 -1.78 6.68
CA ARG A 26 -12.68 -1.16 7.66
C ARG A 26 -11.61 -2.13 8.11
N LEU A 27 -11.98 -3.38 8.36
CA LEU A 27 -11.05 -4.44 8.72
C LEU A 27 -10.01 -4.66 7.60
N LEU A 28 -10.45 -4.82 6.34
CA LEU A 28 -9.53 -4.97 5.21
C LEU A 28 -8.53 -3.81 5.12
N ARG A 29 -8.99 -2.57 5.34
CA ARG A 29 -8.07 -1.42 5.35
C ARG A 29 -7.08 -1.45 6.51
N LYS A 30 -7.53 -1.85 7.70
CA LYS A 30 -6.65 -2.01 8.87
C LYS A 30 -5.61 -3.10 8.63
N VAL A 31 -6.01 -4.24 8.08
CA VAL A 31 -5.11 -5.35 7.75
C VAL A 31 -4.02 -4.89 6.78
N VAL A 32 -4.39 -4.22 5.68
CA VAL A 32 -3.40 -3.66 4.74
C VAL A 32 -2.46 -2.67 5.41
N GLY A 33 -2.98 -1.79 6.26
CA GLY A 33 -2.18 -0.82 7.00
C GLY A 33 -1.19 -1.48 7.97
N VAL A 34 -1.65 -2.49 8.73
CA VAL A 34 -0.80 -3.26 9.66
C VAL A 34 0.27 -4.03 8.90
N LEU A 35 -0.09 -4.74 7.82
CA LEU A 35 0.86 -5.49 7.01
C LEU A 35 1.90 -4.57 6.35
N GLY A 36 1.47 -3.40 5.88
CA GLY A 36 2.36 -2.36 5.35
C GLY A 36 3.38 -1.91 6.40
N CYS A 37 2.93 -1.40 7.54
CA CYS A 37 3.82 -0.95 8.62
C CYS A 37 4.70 -2.07 9.19
N ALA A 38 4.21 -3.32 9.22
CA ALA A 38 5.01 -4.42 9.75
C ALA A 38 6.11 -4.85 8.78
N LEU A 39 5.90 -4.73 7.46
CA LEU A 39 6.75 -5.35 6.44
C LEU A 39 8.25 -4.98 6.55
N PRO A 40 8.66 -3.69 6.59
CA PRO A 40 10.08 -3.33 6.59
C PRO A 40 10.83 -3.88 7.82
N PHE A 41 10.18 -3.86 8.98
CA PHE A 41 10.74 -4.37 10.22
C PHE A 41 10.72 -5.89 10.28
N ALA A 42 9.66 -6.51 9.76
CA ALA A 42 9.52 -7.97 9.74
C ALA A 42 10.58 -8.63 8.86
N VAL A 43 10.89 -8.08 7.69
CA VAL A 43 11.97 -8.63 6.84
C VAL A 43 13.34 -8.42 7.47
N TRP A 44 13.58 -7.24 8.03
CA TRP A 44 14.88 -6.92 8.64
C TRP A 44 15.14 -7.75 9.89
N TRP A 45 14.23 -7.75 10.85
CA TRP A 45 14.38 -8.56 12.06
C TRP A 45 14.26 -10.04 11.78
N GLY A 46 13.42 -10.46 10.82
CA GLY A 46 13.32 -11.85 10.40
C GLY A 46 14.65 -12.42 9.93
N ALA A 47 15.33 -11.73 9.00
CA ALA A 47 16.61 -12.20 8.49
C ALA A 47 17.70 -12.20 9.57
N TRP A 48 17.68 -11.19 10.45
CA TRP A 48 18.60 -11.11 11.58
C TRP A 48 18.37 -12.22 12.62
N LEU A 49 17.11 -12.57 12.91
CA LEU A 49 16.79 -13.63 13.87
C LEU A 49 17.07 -15.03 13.33
N TYR A 50 16.75 -15.30 12.06
CA TYR A 50 16.92 -16.62 11.47
C TYR A 50 18.38 -16.96 11.18
N CYS A 51 19.13 -16.03 10.58
CA CYS A 51 20.47 -16.32 10.07
C CYS A 51 21.51 -15.24 10.41
N ARG A 52 21.20 -14.28 11.31
CA ARG A 52 22.10 -13.17 11.68
C ARG A 52 22.54 -12.32 10.49
N GLU A 53 21.70 -12.26 9.46
CA GLU A 53 22.01 -11.51 8.24
C GLU A 53 21.95 -9.99 8.51
N ALA A 54 22.86 -9.26 7.86
CA ALA A 54 22.88 -7.80 7.93
C ALA A 54 21.69 -7.18 7.18
N ARG A 55 21.41 -5.90 7.48
CA ARG A 55 20.37 -5.15 6.78
C ARG A 55 20.70 -5.07 5.28
N GLN A 56 19.76 -5.49 4.45
CA GLN A 56 19.91 -5.44 2.99
C GLN A 56 19.78 -4.01 2.44
N PRO A 57 20.37 -3.70 1.27
CA PRO A 57 20.35 -2.36 0.68
C PRO A 57 18.96 -1.88 0.23
N SER A 58 18.01 -2.81 0.04
CA SER A 58 16.59 -2.57 -0.23
C SER A 58 15.71 -3.63 0.46
N ILE A 59 14.42 -3.35 0.62
CA ILE A 59 13.41 -4.30 1.09
C ILE A 59 13.29 -5.46 0.10
N SER A 60 13.34 -5.18 -1.21
CA SER A 60 13.31 -6.24 -2.22
C SER A 60 14.57 -7.11 -2.21
N ALA A 61 15.73 -6.64 -1.73
CA ALA A 61 16.91 -7.50 -1.62
C ALA A 61 16.74 -8.66 -0.63
N TYR A 62 15.73 -8.62 0.26
CA TYR A 62 15.35 -9.76 1.09
C TYR A 62 14.83 -10.97 0.29
N TYR A 63 14.61 -10.87 -1.03
CA TYR A 63 14.42 -12.02 -1.91
C TYR A 63 15.56 -13.04 -1.85
N TYR A 64 16.77 -12.62 -1.48
CA TYR A 64 17.95 -13.47 -1.46
C TYR A 64 18.43 -13.77 -0.04
N THR A 65 17.52 -13.68 0.93
CA THR A 65 17.76 -13.88 2.37
C THR A 65 16.83 -14.95 2.95
N SER A 66 17.10 -15.36 4.18
CA SER A 66 16.17 -16.19 4.98
C SER A 66 14.79 -15.57 5.20
N ALA A 67 14.62 -14.25 5.05
CA ALA A 67 13.34 -13.57 5.19
C ALA A 67 12.52 -13.47 3.90
N ARG A 68 12.93 -14.13 2.79
CA ARG A 68 12.18 -14.15 1.51
C ARG A 68 10.70 -14.44 1.71
N ASN A 69 10.37 -15.45 2.50
CA ASN A 69 8.98 -15.89 2.66
C ASN A 69 8.12 -14.85 3.39
N ILE A 70 8.71 -14.05 4.29
CA ILE A 70 8.04 -12.93 4.95
C ILE A 70 7.70 -11.85 3.91
N LEU A 71 8.67 -11.49 3.07
CA LEU A 71 8.49 -10.52 2.00
C LEU A 71 7.38 -10.95 1.03
N VAL A 72 7.52 -12.13 0.44
CA VAL A 72 6.60 -12.65 -0.58
C VAL A 72 5.20 -12.85 0.00
N GLY A 73 5.09 -13.49 1.17
CA GLY A 73 3.80 -13.75 1.81
C GLY A 73 3.05 -12.47 2.14
N THR A 74 3.75 -11.46 2.65
CA THR A 74 3.14 -10.16 3.01
C THR A 74 2.69 -9.39 1.78
N LEU A 75 3.50 -9.34 0.71
CA LEU A 75 3.12 -8.68 -0.55
C LEU A 75 1.94 -9.37 -1.23
N CYS A 76 1.90 -10.71 -1.23
CA CYS A 76 0.74 -11.46 -1.71
C CYS A 76 -0.52 -11.14 -0.89
N ALA A 77 -0.42 -11.10 0.44
CA ALA A 77 -1.55 -10.78 1.31
C ALA A 77 -2.06 -9.34 1.07
N ILE A 78 -1.16 -8.35 1.05
CA ILE A 78 -1.51 -6.96 0.71
C ILE A 78 -2.16 -6.89 -0.66
N GLY A 79 -1.57 -7.54 -1.67
CA GLY A 79 -2.06 -7.56 -3.04
C GLY A 79 -3.47 -8.13 -3.17
N ILE A 80 -3.72 -9.30 -2.57
CA ILE A 80 -5.05 -9.94 -2.56
C ILE A 80 -6.07 -9.05 -1.87
N VAL A 81 -5.75 -8.49 -0.70
CA VAL A 81 -6.68 -7.60 0.01
C VAL A 81 -7.00 -6.36 -0.82
N LEU A 82 -6.02 -5.78 -1.52
CA LEU A 82 -6.23 -4.65 -2.42
C LEU A 82 -7.10 -5.02 -3.64
N VAL A 83 -6.91 -6.20 -4.25
CA VAL A 83 -7.79 -6.69 -5.33
C VAL A 83 -9.24 -6.87 -4.83
N CYS A 84 -9.40 -7.39 -3.61
CA CYS A 84 -10.71 -7.58 -2.99
C CYS A 84 -11.33 -6.27 -2.49
N TYR A 85 -10.55 -5.19 -2.36
CA TYR A 85 -11.02 -3.91 -1.88
C TYR A 85 -11.92 -3.23 -2.93
N ARG A 86 -13.23 -3.28 -2.68
CA ARG A 86 -14.25 -2.58 -3.47
C ARG A 86 -14.51 -1.19 -2.89
N GLY A 87 -13.83 -0.18 -3.43
CA GLY A 87 -14.15 1.20 -3.11
C GLY A 87 -15.50 1.65 -3.67
N PRO A 88 -16.11 2.70 -3.09
CA PRO A 88 -17.42 3.20 -3.49
C PRO A 88 -17.45 3.80 -4.91
N GLN A 89 -16.31 4.24 -5.45
CA GLN A 89 -16.21 4.80 -6.80
C GLN A 89 -15.49 3.86 -7.75
N VAL A 90 -15.83 3.91 -9.04
CA VAL A 90 -15.16 3.11 -10.10
C VAL A 90 -13.65 3.38 -10.14
N LYS A 91 -13.25 4.64 -9.91
CA LYS A 91 -11.83 5.04 -9.82
C LYS A 91 -11.12 4.37 -8.64
N ASP A 92 -11.80 4.21 -7.51
CA ASP A 92 -11.25 3.47 -6.36
C ASP A 92 -11.00 2.01 -6.72
N ARG A 93 -11.92 1.39 -7.46
CA ARG A 93 -11.84 -0.01 -7.88
C ARG A 93 -10.72 -0.24 -8.89
N LEU A 94 -10.56 0.64 -9.87
CA LEU A 94 -9.46 0.51 -10.83
C LEU A 94 -8.11 0.69 -10.13
N ALA A 95 -7.98 1.71 -9.28
CA ALA A 95 -6.75 1.97 -8.56
C ALA A 95 -6.38 0.82 -7.61
N SER A 96 -7.35 0.26 -6.88
CA SER A 96 -7.10 -0.88 -5.98
C SER A 96 -6.80 -2.17 -6.74
N LEU A 97 -7.44 -2.41 -7.88
CA LEU A 97 -7.14 -3.57 -8.73
C LEU A 97 -5.72 -3.49 -9.31
N LEU A 98 -5.32 -2.33 -9.83
CA LEU A 98 -3.97 -2.10 -10.33
C LEU A 98 -2.96 -2.27 -9.20
N ALA A 99 -3.15 -1.59 -8.06
CA ALA A 99 -2.26 -1.73 -6.90
C ALA A 99 -2.16 -3.19 -6.44
N GLY A 100 -3.28 -3.90 -6.31
CA GLY A 100 -3.28 -5.29 -5.88
C GLY A 100 -2.57 -6.22 -6.87
N GLY A 101 -2.88 -6.11 -8.16
CA GLY A 101 -2.27 -6.93 -9.21
C GLY A 101 -0.77 -6.69 -9.35
N PHE A 102 -0.33 -5.43 -9.38
CA PHE A 102 1.09 -5.09 -9.45
C PHE A 102 1.83 -5.42 -8.15
N GLY A 103 1.20 -5.33 -6.98
CA GLY A 103 1.77 -5.80 -5.71
C GLY A 103 2.02 -7.32 -5.71
N ILE A 104 1.10 -8.11 -6.27
CA ILE A 104 1.30 -9.55 -6.51
C ILE A 104 2.43 -9.76 -7.53
N GLY A 105 2.50 -8.94 -8.58
CA GLY A 105 3.63 -8.95 -9.52
C GLY A 105 4.97 -8.74 -8.82
N VAL A 106 5.09 -7.76 -7.93
CA VAL A 106 6.30 -7.56 -7.11
C VAL A 106 6.62 -8.82 -6.31
N ALA A 107 5.61 -9.49 -5.74
CA ALA A 107 5.77 -10.70 -4.93
C ALA A 107 6.25 -11.93 -5.73
N LEU A 108 5.83 -12.06 -6.99
CA LEU A 108 6.10 -13.25 -7.81
C LEU A 108 7.40 -13.15 -8.62
N PHE A 109 7.89 -11.94 -8.88
CA PHE A 109 9.08 -11.69 -9.68
C PHE A 109 10.20 -11.19 -8.77
N PRO A 110 11.25 -11.96 -8.48
CA PRO A 110 12.38 -11.49 -7.67
C PRO A 110 13.09 -10.28 -8.27
N THR A 111 13.67 -9.43 -7.42
CA THR A 111 14.55 -8.33 -7.86
C THR A 111 15.86 -8.86 -8.46
N THR A 112 16.66 -8.02 -9.12
CA THR A 112 17.93 -8.45 -9.74
C THR A 112 18.95 -8.89 -8.65
N PRO A 113 19.53 -10.11 -8.75
CA PRO A 113 20.61 -10.54 -7.86
C PRO A 113 21.93 -9.81 -8.18
N GLU A 114 22.97 -10.00 -7.37
CA GLU A 114 24.27 -9.32 -7.58
C GLU A 114 24.99 -9.76 -8.86
N HIS A 115 24.86 -11.03 -9.22
CA HIS A 115 25.43 -11.61 -10.43
C HIS A 115 24.31 -12.26 -11.25
N PRO A 116 23.52 -11.46 -12.00
CA PRO A 116 22.36 -11.95 -12.73
C PRO A 116 22.77 -12.68 -14.01
N THR A 117 22.10 -13.78 -14.30
CA THR A 117 21.96 -14.30 -15.68
C THR A 117 21.06 -13.37 -16.50
N PRO A 118 21.10 -13.41 -17.84
CA PRO A 118 20.22 -12.58 -18.68
C PRO A 118 18.73 -12.71 -18.37
N VAL A 119 18.28 -13.92 -18.00
CA VAL A 119 16.88 -14.17 -17.60
C VAL A 119 16.57 -13.52 -16.25
N GLN A 120 17.49 -13.59 -15.29
CA GLN A 120 17.30 -12.96 -13.98
C GLN A 120 17.29 -11.43 -14.08
N ASP A 121 18.05 -10.86 -15.02
CA ASP A 121 18.03 -9.42 -15.28
C ASP A 121 16.69 -8.95 -15.89
N LEU A 122 16.14 -9.74 -16.82
CA LEU A 122 14.78 -9.52 -17.34
C LEU A 122 13.73 -9.61 -16.23
N VAL A 123 13.80 -10.63 -15.37
CA VAL A 123 12.89 -10.80 -14.23
C VAL A 123 13.02 -9.63 -13.25
N GLY A 124 14.24 -9.17 -12.99
CA GLY A 124 14.49 -7.97 -12.18
C GLY A 124 13.90 -6.70 -12.80
N THR A 125 13.99 -6.54 -14.11
CA THR A 125 13.34 -5.42 -14.83
C THR A 125 11.82 -5.46 -14.68
N LEU A 126 11.21 -6.64 -14.78
CA LEU A 126 9.78 -6.82 -14.50
C LEU A 126 9.43 -6.47 -13.04
N HIS A 127 10.25 -6.91 -12.08
CA HIS A 127 10.09 -6.56 -10.67
C HIS A 127 10.08 -5.04 -10.45
N TYR A 128 11.09 -4.32 -10.97
CA TYR A 128 11.16 -2.87 -10.82
C TYR A 128 9.99 -2.15 -11.51
N THR A 129 9.55 -2.64 -12.67
CA THR A 129 8.38 -2.10 -13.38
C THR A 129 7.10 -2.28 -12.56
N PHE A 130 6.89 -3.48 -12.01
CA PHE A 130 5.74 -3.76 -11.14
C PHE A 130 5.80 -2.95 -9.85
N ALA A 131 6.97 -2.78 -9.25
CA ALA A 131 7.15 -1.97 -8.05
C ALA A 131 6.83 -0.50 -8.32
N ALA A 132 7.32 0.07 -9.42
CA ALA A 132 7.02 1.44 -9.80
C ALA A 132 5.51 1.67 -9.97
N ILE A 133 4.83 0.79 -10.71
CA ILE A 133 3.37 0.92 -10.91
C ILE A 133 2.61 0.69 -9.61
N PHE A 134 3.01 -0.29 -8.80
CA PHE A 134 2.43 -0.54 -7.48
C PHE A 134 2.50 0.70 -6.58
N PHE A 135 3.70 1.25 -6.38
CA PHE A 135 3.93 2.41 -5.53
C PHE A 135 3.19 3.65 -6.05
N LEU A 136 3.19 3.89 -7.36
CA LEU A 136 2.44 5.00 -7.96
C LEU A 136 0.93 4.83 -7.79
N ALA A 137 0.40 3.61 -7.94
CA ALA A 137 -1.03 3.33 -7.74
C ALA A 137 -1.45 3.60 -6.30
N ILE A 138 -0.74 3.06 -5.30
CA ILE A 138 -1.07 3.30 -3.88
C ILE A 138 -0.85 4.77 -3.48
N THR A 139 0.15 5.45 -4.03
CA THR A 139 0.38 6.89 -3.83
C THR A 139 -0.80 7.70 -4.38
N GLY A 140 -1.25 7.38 -5.60
CA GLY A 140 -2.42 7.98 -6.22
C GLY A 140 -3.70 7.75 -5.40
N MET A 141 -3.88 6.55 -4.83
CA MET A 141 -5.01 6.29 -3.92
C MET A 141 -4.99 7.21 -2.69
N VAL A 142 -3.83 7.38 -2.06
CA VAL A 142 -3.67 8.23 -0.88
C VAL A 142 -3.90 9.71 -1.22
N LEU A 143 -3.28 10.22 -2.30
CA LEU A 143 -3.37 11.63 -2.68
C LEU A 143 -4.72 12.03 -3.28
N LEU A 144 -5.31 11.18 -4.11
CA LEU A 144 -6.47 11.55 -4.92
C LEU A 144 -7.78 11.02 -4.36
N LEU A 145 -7.79 9.86 -3.70
CA LEU A 145 -9.03 9.21 -3.27
C LEU A 145 -9.29 9.37 -1.77
N PHE A 146 -8.23 9.38 -0.95
CA PHE A 146 -8.42 9.54 0.50
C PHE A 146 -8.71 10.99 0.92
N THR A 147 -8.39 11.95 0.06
CA THR A 147 -8.54 13.41 0.29
C THR A 147 -9.90 13.98 -0.13
N ILE A 148 -10.71 13.25 -0.92
CA ILE A 148 -11.93 13.78 -1.55
C ILE A 148 -12.97 14.25 -0.52
N ASN A 149 -13.20 13.47 0.54
CA ASN A 149 -14.37 13.64 1.42
C ASN A 149 -14.06 14.29 2.79
N GLY A 150 -13.05 15.17 2.88
CA GLY A 150 -12.65 15.72 4.18
C GLY A 150 -11.74 16.94 4.13
N LYS A 151 -11.88 17.79 3.10
CA LYS A 151 -11.07 19.01 2.96
C LYS A 151 -11.07 19.81 4.27
N GLY A 152 -9.89 20.20 4.74
CA GLY A 152 -9.71 20.94 5.99
C GLY A 152 -9.61 20.09 7.27
N THR A 153 -9.91 18.79 7.23
CA THR A 153 -9.76 17.90 8.41
C THR A 153 -8.31 17.53 8.69
N TRP A 154 -7.98 17.19 9.94
CA TRP A 154 -6.64 16.70 10.32
C TRP A 154 -6.25 15.44 9.54
N ARG A 155 -7.23 14.57 9.24
CA ARG A 155 -7.05 13.34 8.46
C ARG A 155 -6.67 13.64 7.01
N ASN A 156 -7.30 14.65 6.41
CA ASN A 156 -6.96 15.07 5.06
C ASN A 156 -5.53 15.63 5.00
N LYS A 157 -5.11 16.42 6.00
CA LYS A 157 -3.72 16.90 6.10
C LYS A 157 -2.74 15.72 6.23
N LEU A 158 -3.06 14.73 7.07
CA LEU A 158 -2.26 13.51 7.21
C LEU A 158 -2.14 12.75 5.88
N PHE A 159 -3.26 12.48 5.19
CA PHE A 159 -3.23 11.76 3.91
C PHE A 159 -2.40 12.50 2.87
N TRP A 160 -2.51 13.83 2.82
CA TRP A 160 -1.71 14.64 1.91
C TRP A 160 -0.21 14.57 2.24
N ALA A 161 0.15 14.66 3.53
CA ALA A 161 1.54 14.51 3.98
C ALA A 161 2.10 13.11 3.66
N CYS A 162 1.36 12.04 3.98
CA CYS A 162 1.76 10.66 3.66
C CYS A 162 1.94 10.49 2.15
N GLY A 163 0.98 10.94 1.34
CA GLY A 163 1.05 10.83 -0.10
C GLY A 163 2.21 11.61 -0.72
N LEU A 164 2.56 12.79 -0.18
CA LEU A 164 3.75 13.52 -0.61
C LEU A 164 5.05 12.82 -0.24
N VAL A 165 5.14 12.26 0.98
CA VAL A 165 6.31 11.46 1.38
C VAL A 165 6.49 10.27 0.44
N MET A 166 5.42 9.55 0.14
CA MET A 166 5.45 8.43 -0.81
C MET A 166 5.91 8.88 -2.20
N LEU A 167 5.32 9.96 -2.73
CA LEU A 167 5.69 10.49 -4.04
C LEU A 167 7.15 10.93 -4.10
N ALA A 168 7.63 11.64 -3.08
CA ALA A 168 9.02 12.07 -2.99
C ALA A 168 9.97 10.86 -2.98
N CYS A 169 9.67 9.83 -2.18
CA CYS A 169 10.48 8.61 -2.15
C CYS A 169 10.54 7.91 -3.51
N VAL A 170 9.40 7.75 -4.19
CA VAL A 170 9.33 7.14 -5.53
C VAL A 170 10.13 7.95 -6.55
N VAL A 171 9.98 9.29 -6.56
CA VAL A 171 10.72 10.17 -7.46
C VAL A 171 12.22 10.08 -7.20
N ILE A 172 12.65 10.17 -5.95
CA ILE A 172 14.07 10.08 -5.56
C ILE A 172 14.65 8.73 -5.99
N MET A 173 13.98 7.61 -5.73
CA MET A 173 14.43 6.29 -6.19
C MET A 173 14.50 6.20 -7.71
N GLY A 174 13.52 6.77 -8.42
CA GLY A 174 13.50 6.81 -9.89
C GLY A 174 14.69 7.55 -10.51
N THR A 175 15.28 8.52 -9.80
CA THR A 175 16.47 9.25 -10.31
C THR A 175 17.70 8.36 -10.49
N GLN A 176 17.74 7.18 -9.86
CA GLN A 176 18.82 6.20 -10.05
C GLN A 176 18.99 5.75 -11.50
N ALA A 177 17.92 5.77 -12.29
CA ALA A 177 17.97 5.46 -13.72
C ALA A 177 18.82 6.45 -14.53
N LEU A 178 19.06 7.64 -14.00
CA LEU A 178 19.83 8.73 -14.64
C LEU A 178 21.29 8.78 -14.16
N LEU A 179 21.67 7.95 -13.19
CA LEU A 179 23.01 7.94 -12.60
C LEU A 179 23.99 7.12 -13.46
N SER A 180 25.27 7.51 -13.44
CA SER A 180 26.35 6.66 -13.94
C SER A 180 26.50 5.40 -13.09
N ASP A 181 27.14 4.36 -13.63
CA ASP A 181 27.22 3.06 -12.95
C ASP A 181 27.99 3.13 -11.62
N ASP A 182 29.06 3.92 -11.53
CA ASP A 182 29.77 4.17 -10.27
C ASP A 182 28.86 4.80 -9.20
N ARG A 183 27.97 5.72 -9.63
CA ARG A 183 27.02 6.39 -8.74
C ARG A 183 25.88 5.45 -8.32
N LYS A 184 25.43 4.55 -9.19
CA LYS A 184 24.48 3.48 -8.82
C LYS A 184 25.08 2.53 -7.81
N LEU A 185 26.37 2.20 -7.94
CA LEU A 185 27.08 1.35 -6.98
C LEU A 185 27.21 2.04 -5.61
N ALA A 186 27.62 3.31 -5.60
CA ALA A 186 27.68 4.12 -4.37
C ALA A 186 26.29 4.24 -3.70
N TRP A 187 25.24 4.44 -4.51
CA TRP A 187 23.87 4.45 -4.01
C TRP A 187 23.50 3.10 -3.38
N LYS A 188 23.74 1.98 -4.07
CA LYS A 188 23.44 0.64 -3.53
C LYS A 188 24.17 0.41 -2.20
N ALA A 189 25.46 0.77 -2.12
CA ALA A 189 26.28 0.62 -0.92
C ALA A 189 25.80 1.47 0.26
N SER A 190 25.20 2.64 0.01
CA SER A 190 24.68 3.51 1.07
C SER A 190 23.43 2.93 1.79
N GLY A 191 22.70 2.02 1.13
CA GLY A 191 21.43 1.49 1.64
C GLY A 191 20.30 2.51 1.70
N TRP A 192 20.39 3.62 0.94
CA TRP A 192 19.33 4.64 0.84
C TRP A 192 18.03 4.10 0.26
N THR A 193 18.08 3.13 -0.67
CA THR A 193 16.86 2.51 -1.23
C THR A 193 15.98 1.93 -0.13
N PHE A 194 16.56 1.14 0.79
CA PHE A 194 15.82 0.59 1.93
C PHE A 194 15.14 1.68 2.77
N VAL A 195 15.82 2.81 3.02
CA VAL A 195 15.27 3.91 3.82
C VAL A 195 14.08 4.56 3.12
N LEU A 196 14.20 4.81 1.81
CA LEU A 196 13.12 5.40 1.00
C LEU A 196 11.93 4.46 0.85
N GLU A 197 12.17 3.16 0.62
CA GLU A 197 11.11 2.15 0.56
C GLU A 197 10.41 2.04 1.92
N THR A 198 11.17 2.01 3.03
CA THR A 198 10.62 1.99 4.38
C THR A 198 9.75 3.22 4.63
N ALA A 199 10.25 4.43 4.33
CA ALA A 199 9.50 5.66 4.52
C ALA A 199 8.20 5.70 3.69
N ALA A 200 8.25 5.23 2.43
CA ALA A 200 7.08 5.14 1.57
C ALA A 200 6.04 4.12 2.10
N ILE A 201 6.50 2.95 2.56
CA ILE A 201 5.65 1.88 3.09
C ILE A 201 5.04 2.28 4.45
N GLU A 202 5.79 2.94 5.32
CA GLU A 202 5.26 3.48 6.58
C GLU A 202 4.20 4.55 6.33
N ALA A 203 4.46 5.49 5.42
CA ALA A 203 3.49 6.51 5.04
C ALA A 203 2.21 5.89 4.45
N PHE A 204 2.34 4.85 3.62
CA PHE A 204 1.23 4.05 3.12
C PHE A 204 0.44 3.38 4.26
N GLY A 205 1.14 2.68 5.15
CA GLY A 205 0.54 1.93 6.25
C GLY A 205 -0.26 2.84 7.19
N VAL A 206 0.34 3.97 7.61
CA VAL A 206 -0.32 4.98 8.44
C VAL A 206 -1.57 5.55 7.76
N ALA A 207 -1.49 5.90 6.48
CA ALA A 207 -2.65 6.39 5.73
C ALA A 207 -3.80 5.36 5.70
N TRP A 208 -3.47 4.09 5.50
CA TRP A 208 -4.46 3.00 5.48
C TRP A 208 -5.07 2.70 6.85
N LEU A 209 -4.27 2.73 7.93
CA LEU A 209 -4.77 2.59 9.30
C LEU A 209 -5.78 3.69 9.66
N VAL A 210 -5.45 4.95 9.36
CA VAL A 210 -6.36 6.10 9.60
C VAL A 210 -7.59 6.08 8.69
N LYS A 211 -7.49 5.50 7.49
CA LYS A 211 -8.66 5.26 6.62
C LYS A 211 -9.51 4.08 7.11
N GLY A 212 -8.92 3.09 7.78
CA GLY A 212 -9.61 1.96 8.39
C GLY A 212 -10.34 2.32 9.69
N GLY A 213 -9.84 3.29 10.47
CA GLY A 213 -10.51 3.81 11.67
C GLY A 213 -11.66 4.79 11.42
N ALA A 214 -11.85 5.19 10.16
CA ALA A 214 -12.64 6.33 9.68
C ALA A 214 -14.16 6.38 9.94
N GLY A 215 -14.72 5.60 10.87
CA GLY A 215 -16.16 5.72 11.16
C GLY A 215 -16.63 5.09 12.46
N GLY A 216 -15.76 4.97 13.47
CA GLY A 216 -16.13 4.46 14.79
C GLY A 216 -16.40 5.56 15.83
N GLY A 217 -16.62 6.81 15.43
CA GLY A 217 -16.57 7.95 16.35
C GLY A 217 -17.71 8.96 16.20
N GLY A 218 -18.93 8.52 15.93
CA GLY A 218 -20.08 9.43 15.93
C GLY A 218 -21.38 8.72 15.62
N GLY A 219 -22.10 8.26 16.65
CA GLY A 219 -23.47 7.76 16.47
C GLY A 219 -24.05 6.85 17.54
N GLU A 220 -23.26 6.35 18.50
CA GLU A 220 -23.80 5.57 19.63
C GLU A 220 -23.59 6.38 20.92
N GLY A 221 -24.63 7.08 21.39
CA GLY A 221 -24.54 7.74 22.70
C GLY A 221 -25.47 8.91 23.01
N LYS A 222 -26.42 9.31 22.15
CA LYS A 222 -27.53 10.23 22.47
C LYS A 222 -28.67 9.93 21.49
N ALA A 223 -29.88 9.50 21.81
CA ALA A 223 -30.61 9.44 23.07
C ALA A 223 -31.56 8.23 23.04
N VAL A 224 -31.41 7.32 24.00
CA VAL A 224 -32.49 6.48 24.50
C VAL A 224 -32.52 6.70 26.00
N THR A 225 -33.15 7.80 26.41
CA THR A 225 -33.76 7.92 27.73
C THR A 225 -35.18 8.37 27.50
N ARG A 226 -36.07 7.39 27.68
CA ARG A 226 -37.52 7.51 27.79
C ARG A 226 -37.87 8.47 28.93
N SER A 227 -38.83 9.36 28.69
CA SER A 227 -40.12 9.44 29.42
C SER A 227 -40.98 10.49 28.74
#